data_AF-A0A2G0CJQ8-F1
#
_entry.id   AF-A0A2G0CJQ8-F1
#
_cell.length_a   1.000
_cell.length_b   1.000
_cell.length_c   1.000
_cell.angle_alpha   90.00
_cell.angle_beta   90.00
_cell.angle_gamma   90.00
#
_symmetry.space_group_name_H-M   'P 1'
#
loop_
_entity.id
_entity.type
_entity.pdbx_description
1 polymer ?
#
loop_
_entity_poly.entity_id
_entity_poly.type
_entity_poly.pdbx_seq_one_letter_code
_entity_poly.pdbx_strand_id
1 'polypeptide(L)'
;MNPPAILYAFNEYSVAARWRVVDDIVMGGHSDGHFAITEEKRGRFYGEVSLRDGGGFSSVRHRFNPPVETLAYQRVLLHLRGDGSNYQFRVKPNIEQDFSYVHPFPTSGEWQTVEVPLAEMYPVRRGDRLSLPNFDGSRIAEISFLIADGRDQAFQLLIDRLELH
;
A
#
# COMPACT_ATOMS: atom_id res chain seq x y z
N MET A 1 -1.23 3.30 -26.73
CA MET A 1 -0.93 3.40 -25.29
C MET A 1 -1.80 4.49 -24.71
N ASN A 2 -2.51 4.22 -23.62
CA ASN A 2 -3.31 5.25 -22.95
C ASN A 2 -2.37 6.27 -22.30
N PRO A 3 -2.74 7.57 -22.25
CA PRO A 3 -1.93 8.56 -21.55
C PRO A 3 -1.89 8.21 -20.06
N PRO A 4 -0.78 8.46 -19.35
CA PRO A 4 -0.70 8.24 -17.92
C PRO A 4 -1.82 8.95 -17.17
N ALA A 5 -2.35 8.32 -16.13
CA ALA A 5 -3.40 8.89 -15.28
C ALA A 5 -2.99 8.88 -13.80
N ILE A 6 -3.48 9.86 -13.03
CA ILE A 6 -3.25 9.89 -11.58
C ILE A 6 -4.23 8.93 -10.91
N LEU A 7 -3.71 7.92 -10.20
CA LEU A 7 -4.51 7.09 -9.30
C LEU A 7 -4.76 7.81 -7.98
N TYR A 8 -3.72 8.42 -7.43
CA TYR A 8 -3.81 9.27 -6.24
C TYR A 8 -2.62 10.22 -6.19
N ALA A 9 -2.82 11.47 -5.80
CA ALA A 9 -1.72 12.41 -5.53
C ALA A 9 -2.02 13.18 -4.25
N PHE A 10 -1.06 13.26 -3.35
CA PHE A 10 -1.17 14.12 -2.18
C PHE A 10 -1.02 15.59 -2.60
N ASN A 11 -1.89 16.44 -2.07
CA ASN A 11 -1.99 17.88 -2.37
C ASN A 11 -2.69 18.62 -1.21
N GLU A 12 -2.93 19.92 -1.36
CA GLU A 12 -3.57 20.77 -0.36
C GLU A 12 -5.00 20.36 0.03
N TYR A 13 -5.69 19.59 -0.81
CA TYR A 13 -7.04 19.08 -0.56
C TYR A 13 -7.06 17.66 0.03
N SER A 14 -5.88 17.07 0.25
CA SER A 14 -5.77 15.72 0.79
C SER A 14 -6.21 15.69 2.25
N VAL A 15 -6.96 14.64 2.61
CA VAL A 15 -7.54 14.48 3.96
C VAL A 15 -6.98 13.22 4.59
N ALA A 16 -6.20 13.38 5.67
CA ALA A 16 -5.54 12.27 6.35
C ALA A 16 -6.54 11.19 6.83
N ALA A 17 -7.72 11.59 7.30
CA ALA A 17 -8.77 10.66 7.77
C ALA A 17 -9.33 9.72 6.68
N ARG A 18 -9.03 9.95 5.39
CA ARG A 18 -9.37 9.01 4.30
C ARG A 18 -8.38 7.85 4.21
N TRP A 19 -7.21 7.97 4.83
CA TRP A 19 -6.21 6.94 4.97
C TRP A 19 -6.34 6.33 6.36
N ARG A 20 -6.61 5.03 6.43
CA ARG A 20 -6.82 4.33 7.70
C ARG A 20 -5.69 3.37 7.98
N VAL A 21 -5.09 3.50 9.16
CA VAL A 21 -4.15 2.52 9.69
C VAL A 21 -4.91 1.28 10.16
N VAL A 22 -4.31 0.12 9.94
CA VAL A 22 -4.75 -1.20 10.41
C VAL A 22 -3.50 -1.93 10.89
N ASP A 23 -3.44 -2.18 12.19
CA ASP A 23 -2.34 -2.89 12.85
C ASP A 23 -2.79 -4.28 13.33
N ASP A 24 -1.83 -5.07 13.79
CA ASP A 24 -1.99 -6.43 14.31
C ASP A 24 -2.64 -6.51 15.71
N ILE A 25 -3.04 -5.39 16.31
CA ILE A 25 -3.59 -5.29 17.67
C ILE A 25 -4.74 -6.27 17.93
N VAL A 26 -5.61 -6.50 16.93
CA VAL A 26 -6.76 -7.43 17.06
C VAL A 26 -6.30 -8.88 17.26
N MET A 27 -5.08 -9.22 16.82
CA MET A 27 -4.47 -10.53 16.98
C MET A 27 -3.55 -10.61 18.22
N GLY A 28 -3.56 -9.59 19.08
CA GLY A 28 -2.67 -9.48 20.25
C GLY A 28 -1.31 -8.87 19.95
N GLY A 29 -1.09 -8.40 18.72
CA GLY A 29 0.15 -7.75 18.32
C GLY A 29 0.30 -6.35 18.93
N HIS A 30 1.52 -5.85 18.85
CA HIS A 30 1.96 -4.61 19.50
C HIS A 30 2.48 -3.57 18.50
N SER A 31 2.18 -3.74 17.20
CA SER A 31 2.56 -2.75 16.20
C SER A 31 1.71 -1.47 16.36
N ASP A 32 2.34 -0.31 16.21
CA ASP A 32 1.73 1.00 16.38
C ASP A 32 2.00 1.86 15.15
N GLY A 33 1.06 1.85 14.22
CA GLY A 33 1.12 2.60 12.97
C GLY A 33 0.38 3.94 13.05
N HIS A 34 0.93 4.93 12.36
CA HIS A 34 0.37 6.27 12.27
C HIS A 34 0.36 6.75 10.83
N PHE A 35 -0.61 7.61 10.52
CA PHE A 35 -0.69 8.26 9.23
C PHE A 35 -0.93 9.77 9.37
N ALA A 36 -0.14 10.56 8.65
CA ALA A 36 -0.26 12.01 8.60
C ALA A 36 -0.04 12.52 7.17
N ILE A 37 -0.45 13.77 6.92
CA ILE A 37 -0.04 14.52 5.73
C ILE A 37 0.99 15.55 6.16
N THR A 38 2.15 15.58 5.50
CA THR A 38 3.23 16.51 5.84
C THR A 38 2.93 17.93 5.34
N GLU A 39 3.74 18.91 5.78
CA GLU A 39 3.64 20.29 5.32
C GLU A 39 3.85 20.40 3.80
N GLU A 40 4.76 19.58 3.25
CA GLU A 40 5.07 19.43 1.82
C GLU A 40 4.01 18.61 1.05
N LYS A 41 2.85 18.35 1.66
CA LYS A 41 1.73 17.63 1.04
C LYS A 41 2.13 16.23 0.58
N ARG A 42 2.79 15.47 1.46
CA ARG A 42 3.10 14.05 1.26
C ARG A 42 2.31 13.20 2.24
N GLY A 43 1.89 12.02 1.84
CA GLY A 43 1.38 11.01 2.79
C GLY A 43 2.55 10.44 3.58
N ARG A 44 2.48 10.47 4.90
CA ARG A 44 3.50 9.90 5.80
C ARG A 44 2.86 8.75 6.57
N PHE A 45 3.26 7.54 6.23
CA PHE A 45 2.95 6.33 6.98
C PHE A 45 4.17 5.96 7.83
N TYR A 46 4.04 5.89 9.15
CA TYR A 46 5.18 5.72 10.05
C TYR A 46 4.75 5.05 11.35
N GLY A 47 5.70 4.50 12.11
CA GLY A 47 5.39 3.84 13.37
C GLY A 47 6.45 2.83 13.78
N GLU A 48 6.04 1.88 14.61
CA GLU A 48 6.87 0.75 15.02
C GLU A 48 6.14 -0.57 14.74
N VAL A 49 6.81 -1.51 14.09
CA VAL A 49 6.37 -2.91 14.00
C VAL A 49 6.98 -3.66 15.18
N SER A 50 6.15 -4.41 15.90
CA SER A 50 6.62 -5.31 16.95
C SER A 50 6.25 -6.76 16.65
N LEU A 51 7.20 -7.68 16.87
CA LEU A 51 7.04 -9.13 16.78
C LEU A 51 6.58 -9.80 18.06
N ARG A 52 6.38 -9.02 19.13
CA ARG A 52 5.93 -9.53 20.41
C ARG A 52 4.62 -10.29 20.20
N ASP A 53 4.64 -11.58 20.48
CA ASP A 53 3.55 -12.56 20.29
C ASP A 53 3.43 -13.22 18.90
N GLY A 54 4.53 -13.27 18.14
CA GLY A 54 4.69 -14.25 17.04
C GLY A 54 4.24 -13.76 15.67
N GLY A 55 4.12 -12.44 15.50
CA GLY A 55 3.83 -11.76 14.24
C GLY A 55 4.00 -10.25 14.42
N GLY A 56 3.97 -9.50 13.32
CA GLY A 56 4.14 -8.05 13.35
C GLY A 56 3.75 -7.42 12.02
N PHE A 57 2.75 -6.55 12.00
CA PHE A 57 2.48 -5.73 10.83
C PHE A 57 1.80 -4.41 11.15
N SER A 58 2.07 -3.43 10.29
CA SER A 58 1.25 -2.22 10.17
C SER A 58 0.88 -2.00 8.72
N SER A 59 -0.34 -1.52 8.48
CA SER A 59 -0.80 -1.17 7.14
C SER A 59 -1.57 0.14 7.14
N VAL A 60 -1.44 0.92 6.06
CA VAL A 60 -2.34 2.05 5.79
C VAL A 60 -3.07 1.82 4.48
N ARG A 61 -4.38 2.08 4.46
CA ARG A 61 -5.24 1.89 3.28
C ARG A 61 -6.05 3.12 2.91
N HIS A 62 -6.33 3.27 1.62
CA HIS A 62 -7.25 4.25 1.05
C HIS A 62 -8.28 3.56 0.16
N ARG A 63 -9.55 3.98 0.26
CA ARG A 63 -10.66 3.44 -0.54
C ARG A 63 -11.16 4.46 -1.56
N PHE A 64 -11.43 3.98 -2.77
CA PHE A 64 -12.03 4.76 -3.84
C PHE A 64 -13.54 4.52 -3.88
N ASN A 65 -14.31 5.59 -3.98
CA ASN A 65 -15.75 5.53 -4.19
C ASN A 65 -16.16 6.62 -5.19
N PRO A 66 -16.49 6.27 -6.45
CA PRO A 66 -16.51 4.91 -7.01
C PRO A 66 -15.10 4.30 -7.17
N PRO A 67 -14.98 2.97 -7.39
CA PRO A 67 -13.72 2.33 -7.80
C PRO A 67 -13.14 2.95 -9.09
N VAL A 68 -11.82 2.88 -9.24
CA VAL A 68 -11.10 3.38 -10.42
C VAL A 68 -10.93 2.26 -11.43
N GLU A 69 -11.38 2.45 -12.66
CA GLU A 69 -11.19 1.50 -13.75
C GLU A 69 -9.74 1.53 -14.25
N THR A 70 -9.11 0.35 -14.38
CA THR A 70 -7.67 0.24 -14.67
C THR A 70 -7.32 -0.62 -15.87
N LEU A 71 -8.29 -1.21 -16.57
CA LEU A 71 -8.06 -2.08 -17.75
C LEU A 71 -7.20 -1.45 -18.86
N ALA A 72 -7.20 -0.13 -18.91
CA ALA A 72 -6.43 0.68 -19.86
C ALA A 72 -4.91 0.69 -19.59
N TYR A 73 -4.47 0.21 -18.43
CA TYR A 73 -3.12 0.37 -17.89
C TYR A 73 -2.52 -0.98 -17.52
N GLN A 74 -1.20 -1.07 -17.59
CA GLN A 74 -0.44 -2.28 -17.31
C GLN A 74 0.25 -2.23 -15.95
N ARG A 75 0.52 -1.03 -15.44
CA ARG A 75 1.30 -0.85 -14.20
C ARG A 75 0.87 0.37 -13.40
N VAL A 76 1.18 0.32 -12.11
CA VAL A 76 1.13 1.47 -11.20
C VAL A 76 2.56 1.91 -10.91
N LEU A 77 2.83 3.20 -11.05
CA LEU A 77 4.09 3.81 -10.60
C LEU A 77 3.87 4.47 -9.24
N LEU A 78 4.65 4.06 -8.25
CA LEU A 78 4.61 4.59 -6.89
C LEU A 78 5.77 5.55 -6.70
N HIS A 79 5.49 6.84 -6.55
CA HIS A 79 6.50 7.86 -6.25
C HIS A 79 6.59 8.04 -4.74
N LEU A 80 7.65 7.51 -4.14
CA LEU A 80 7.78 7.38 -2.69
C LEU A 80 9.23 7.48 -2.21
N ARG A 81 9.41 7.69 -0.90
CA ARG A 81 10.68 7.57 -0.17
C ARG A 81 10.44 6.72 1.07
N GLY A 82 11.04 5.55 1.11
CA GLY A 82 11.02 4.67 2.28
C GLY A 82 12.29 4.82 3.13
N ASP A 83 12.45 3.89 4.07
CA ASP A 83 13.47 3.88 5.12
C ASP A 83 14.52 2.78 4.94
N GLY A 84 14.51 2.08 3.81
CA GLY A 84 15.37 0.92 3.55
C GLY A 84 14.68 -0.43 3.78
N SER A 85 13.47 -0.44 4.33
CA SER A 85 12.68 -1.66 4.58
C SER A 85 11.97 -2.15 3.32
N ASN A 86 11.48 -3.39 3.36
CA ASN A 86 10.57 -3.90 2.35
C ASN A 86 9.13 -3.54 2.73
N TYR A 87 8.37 -3.18 1.71
CA TYR A 87 6.95 -2.90 1.85
C TYR A 87 6.19 -3.75 0.84
N GLN A 88 4.88 -3.81 1.03
CA GLN A 88 3.96 -4.42 0.11
C GLN A 88 2.97 -3.38 -0.35
N PHE A 89 2.86 -3.21 -1.67
CA PHE A 89 1.73 -2.51 -2.26
C PHE A 89 0.63 -3.51 -2.51
N ARG A 90 -0.60 -3.17 -2.12
CA ARG A 90 -1.74 -4.07 -2.21
C ARG A 90 -2.92 -3.38 -2.85
N VAL A 91 -3.70 -4.14 -3.61
CA VAL A 91 -4.94 -3.67 -4.24
C VAL A 91 -6.10 -4.62 -3.96
N LYS A 92 -7.31 -4.07 -3.90
CA LYS A 92 -8.55 -4.84 -3.99
C LYS A 92 -9.46 -4.28 -5.09
N PRO A 93 -10.04 -5.14 -5.95
CA PRO A 93 -11.08 -4.73 -6.89
C PRO A 93 -12.46 -4.55 -6.24
N ASN A 94 -12.63 -5.06 -5.02
CA ASN A 94 -13.85 -4.95 -4.22
C ASN A 94 -13.47 -4.83 -2.73
N ILE A 95 -14.03 -3.83 -2.02
CA ILE A 95 -13.76 -3.59 -0.60
C ILE A 95 -14.24 -4.74 0.31
N GLU A 96 -15.23 -5.51 -0.13
CA GLU A 96 -15.80 -6.66 0.60
C GLU A 96 -14.95 -7.93 0.48
N GLN A 97 -13.93 -7.93 -0.38
CA GLN A 97 -13.06 -9.08 -0.59
C GLN A 97 -12.16 -9.33 0.63
N ASP A 98 -12.03 -10.59 1.03
CA ASP A 98 -11.25 -11.03 2.20
C ASP A 98 -9.75 -11.23 1.91
N PHE A 99 -9.32 -11.07 0.66
CA PHE A 99 -7.93 -11.14 0.20
C PHE A 99 -7.53 -9.88 -0.58
N SER A 100 -6.23 -9.65 -0.73
CA SER A 100 -5.68 -8.55 -1.55
C SER A 100 -4.74 -9.11 -2.61
N TYR A 101 -4.61 -8.44 -3.74
CA TYR A 101 -3.49 -8.68 -4.66
C TYR A 101 -2.29 -7.89 -4.19
N VAL A 102 -1.12 -8.52 -4.17
CA VAL A 102 0.07 -8.01 -3.49
C VAL A 102 1.24 -7.94 -4.46
N HIS A 103 2.01 -6.87 -4.34
CA HIS A 103 3.34 -6.73 -4.93
C HIS A 103 4.34 -6.24 -3.87
N PRO A 104 5.32 -7.05 -3.44
CA PRO A 104 6.38 -6.61 -2.55
C PRO A 104 7.39 -5.71 -3.27
N PHE A 105 8.01 -4.77 -2.56
CA PHE A 105 9.07 -3.93 -3.10
C PHE A 105 10.03 -3.46 -1.99
N PRO A 106 11.35 -3.38 -2.26
CA PRO A 106 12.32 -2.78 -1.34
C PRO A 106 12.28 -1.25 -1.43
N THR A 107 12.76 -0.58 -0.38
CA THR A 107 12.98 0.87 -0.42
C THR A 107 14.45 1.26 -0.32
N SER A 108 14.83 2.38 -0.96
CA SER A 108 16.24 2.79 -1.08
C SER A 108 16.72 3.76 -0.01
N GLY A 109 15.81 4.33 0.81
CA GLY A 109 16.11 5.46 1.69
C GLY A 109 16.00 6.84 1.00
N GLU A 110 15.93 6.86 -0.33
CA GLU A 110 15.82 8.06 -1.16
C GLU A 110 14.50 8.10 -1.93
N TRP A 111 14.18 9.26 -2.51
CA TRP A 111 13.04 9.36 -3.42
C TRP A 111 13.26 8.48 -4.64
N GLN A 112 12.28 7.65 -4.95
CA GLN A 112 12.32 6.69 -6.04
C GLN A 112 10.93 6.46 -6.64
N THR A 113 10.91 5.90 -7.84
CA THR A 113 9.69 5.41 -8.48
C THR A 113 9.74 3.89 -8.50
N VAL A 114 8.80 3.26 -7.80
CA VAL A 114 8.63 1.80 -7.82
C VAL A 114 7.59 1.46 -8.88
N GLU A 115 7.94 0.58 -9.80
CA GLU A 115 7.02 0.05 -10.81
C GLU A 115 6.32 -1.20 -10.28
N VAL A 116 4.99 -1.22 -10.36
CA VAL A 116 4.16 -2.37 -9.99
C VAL A 116 3.39 -2.84 -11.21
N PRO A 117 3.83 -3.91 -11.90
CA PRO A 117 3.06 -4.54 -12.96
C PRO A 117 1.77 -5.13 -12.39
N LEU A 118 0.61 -4.69 -12.88
CA LEU A 118 -0.69 -5.13 -12.36
C LEU A 118 -0.88 -6.65 -12.52
N ALA A 119 -0.44 -7.20 -13.66
CA ALA A 119 -0.54 -8.63 -13.96
C ALA A 119 0.36 -9.53 -13.08
N GLU A 120 1.34 -8.96 -12.38
CA GLU A 120 2.23 -9.70 -11.48
C GLU A 120 1.72 -9.73 -10.03
N MET A 121 0.71 -8.92 -9.71
CA MET A 121 0.17 -8.86 -8.35
C MET A 121 -0.58 -10.15 -8.02
N TYR A 122 -0.08 -10.89 -7.03
CA TYR A 122 -0.61 -12.22 -6.66
C TYR A 122 -1.55 -12.14 -5.46
N PRO A 123 -2.57 -13.02 -5.38
CA PRO A 123 -3.57 -12.97 -4.31
C PRO A 123 -3.03 -13.52 -2.99
N VAL A 124 -3.23 -12.76 -1.91
CA VAL A 124 -2.81 -13.09 -0.54
C VAL A 124 -3.94 -12.86 0.45
N ARG A 125 -4.18 -13.83 1.32
CA ARG A 125 -5.08 -13.72 2.47
C ARG A 125 -4.30 -14.00 3.75
N ARG A 126 -4.22 -13.01 4.63
CA ARG A 126 -3.58 -13.13 5.96
C ARG A 126 -2.16 -13.73 5.93
N GLY A 127 -1.38 -13.38 4.91
CA GLY A 127 -0.01 -13.89 4.71
C GLY A 127 0.08 -15.08 3.75
N ASP A 128 -1.01 -15.82 3.55
CA ASP A 128 -1.03 -17.00 2.69
C ASP A 128 -1.33 -16.63 1.23
N ARG A 129 -0.46 -17.07 0.31
CA ARG A 129 -0.73 -16.99 -1.13
C ARG A 129 -1.87 -17.94 -1.50
N LEU A 130 -2.85 -17.42 -2.24
CA LEU A 130 -4.00 -18.21 -2.70
C LEU A 130 -3.71 -18.86 -4.06
N SER A 131 -4.32 -20.02 -4.29
CA SER A 131 -4.36 -20.69 -5.60
C SER A 131 -5.43 -20.05 -6.51
N LEU A 132 -5.31 -18.74 -6.73
CA LEU A 132 -6.17 -17.95 -7.62
C LEU A 132 -5.30 -17.25 -8.68
N PRO A 133 -5.88 -16.83 -9.82
CA PRO A 133 -5.17 -16.01 -10.80
C PRO A 133 -4.61 -14.73 -10.19
N ASN A 134 -3.59 -14.15 -10.83
CA ASN A 134 -3.12 -12.81 -10.50
C ASN A 134 -4.19 -11.75 -10.84
N PHE A 135 -3.95 -10.52 -10.39
CA PHE A 135 -4.86 -9.41 -10.64
C PHE A 135 -5.06 -9.21 -12.14
N ASP A 136 -6.33 -9.08 -12.54
CA ASP A 136 -6.75 -8.92 -13.94
C ASP A 136 -6.65 -7.48 -14.44
N GLY A 137 -6.22 -6.54 -13.57
CA GLY A 137 -6.12 -5.13 -13.93
C GLY A 137 -7.48 -4.45 -14.09
N SER A 138 -8.59 -5.08 -13.70
CA SER A 138 -9.95 -4.59 -13.98
C SER A 138 -10.21 -3.22 -13.38
N ARG A 139 -10.17 -3.15 -12.04
CA ARG A 139 -10.44 -1.93 -11.28
C ARG A 139 -9.78 -1.99 -9.90
N ILE A 140 -9.63 -0.82 -9.29
CA ILE A 140 -9.09 -0.65 -7.94
C ILE A 140 -10.11 0.08 -7.07
N ALA A 141 -10.59 -0.59 -6.04
CA ALA A 141 -11.50 -0.05 -5.02
C ALA A 141 -10.76 0.30 -3.71
N GLU A 142 -9.64 -0.36 -3.42
CA GLU A 142 -8.79 -0.11 -2.26
C GLU A 142 -7.33 -0.27 -2.66
N ILE A 143 -6.48 0.64 -2.17
CA ILE A 143 -5.02 0.49 -2.15
C ILE A 143 -4.54 0.43 -0.71
N SER A 144 -3.46 -0.30 -0.46
CA SER A 144 -2.75 -0.22 0.82
C SER A 144 -1.25 -0.39 0.69
N PHE A 145 -0.54 0.17 1.66
CA PHE A 145 0.87 -0.10 1.93
C PHE A 145 0.92 -0.90 3.23
N LEU A 146 1.75 -1.94 3.26
CA LEU A 146 1.93 -2.78 4.43
C LEU A 146 3.41 -3.03 4.66
N ILE A 147 3.82 -2.96 5.92
CA ILE A 147 5.12 -3.42 6.40
C ILE A 147 4.91 -4.64 7.30
N ALA A 148 5.64 -5.72 7.03
CA ALA A 148 5.60 -6.98 7.76
C ALA A 148 6.91 -7.75 7.52
N ASP A 149 8.03 -7.12 7.84
CA ASP A 149 9.37 -7.60 7.50
C ASP A 149 9.92 -8.68 8.44
N GLY A 150 9.10 -9.16 9.38
CA GLY A 150 9.50 -10.23 10.28
C GLY A 150 10.61 -9.81 11.26
N ARG A 151 10.67 -8.53 11.64
CA ARG A 151 11.59 -7.98 12.65
C ARG A 151 10.94 -6.80 13.39
N ASP A 152 11.36 -6.59 14.65
CA ASP A 152 11.04 -5.37 15.39
C ASP A 152 11.76 -4.19 14.74
N GLN A 153 11.02 -3.16 14.35
CA GLN A 153 11.62 -1.97 13.73
C GLN A 153 10.71 -0.74 13.76
N ALA A 154 11.33 0.42 13.90
CA ALA A 154 10.71 1.66 13.47
C ALA A 154 10.60 1.67 11.93
N PHE A 155 9.58 2.35 11.41
CA PHE A 155 9.42 2.50 9.98
C PHE A 155 8.86 3.86 9.56
N GLN A 156 9.15 4.24 8.31
CA GLN A 156 8.59 5.40 7.65
C GLN A 156 8.56 5.25 6.12
N LEU A 157 7.39 5.52 5.55
CA LEU A 157 7.15 5.64 4.13
C LEU A 157 6.48 6.98 3.81
N LEU A 158 7.19 7.81 3.04
CA LEU A 158 6.65 9.03 2.44
C LEU A 158 6.14 8.72 1.04
N ILE A 159 4.93 9.16 0.73
CA ILE A 159 4.22 8.90 -0.53
C ILE A 159 3.88 10.25 -1.16
N ASP A 160 4.34 10.47 -2.39
CA ASP A 160 3.97 11.64 -3.20
C ASP A 160 2.68 11.35 -3.98
N ARG A 161 2.75 10.36 -4.87
CA ARG A 161 1.66 10.03 -5.78
C ARG A 161 1.78 8.63 -6.36
N LEU A 162 0.67 8.18 -6.91
CA LEU A 162 0.52 6.93 -7.63
C LEU A 162 -0.04 7.24 -9.02
N GLU A 163 0.58 6.69 -10.05
CA GLU A 163 0.21 6.90 -11.46
C GLU A 163 -0.11 5.58 -12.13
N LEU A 164 -1.05 5.57 -13.06
CA LEU A 164 -1.39 4.45 -13.93
C LEU A 164 -0.74 4.67 -15.29
N HIS A 165 -0.11 3.62 -15.83
CA HIS A 165 0.58 3.62 -17.13
C HIS A 165 0.28 2.37 -17.94
#